data_AF-A0AAW7VL18-F1
#
_entry.id   AF-A0AAW7VL18-F1
#
_cell.length_a   1.000
_cell.length_b   1.000
_cell.length_c   1.000
_cell.angle_alpha   90.00
_cell.angle_beta   90.00
_cell.angle_gamma   90.00
#
_symmetry.space_group_name_H-M   'P 1'
#
loop_
_entity.id
_entity.type
_entity.pdbx_description
1 polymer ?
#
loop_
_entity_poly.entity_id
_entity_poly.type
_entity_poly.pdbx_seq_one_letter_code
_entity_poly.pdbx_strand_id
1 'polypeptide(L)'
;RVFTDKNDGTGNAVSSVEGSSTATTAADQSYYSGNVLLENHSSLEVRENFTGGIEAYDSSVSVTSQNAILDHVGSFINSSLLLE
;
A
#
# COMPACT_ATOMS: atom_id res chain seq x y z
N ARG A 1 4.81 6.50 6.00
CA ARG A 1 6.18 7.08 5.92
C ARG A 1 6.26 7.88 4.64
N VAL A 2 6.73 9.11 4.70
CA VAL A 2 6.95 9.98 3.53
C VAL A 2 8.29 10.68 3.68
N PHE A 3 8.74 11.33 2.61
CA PHE A 3 9.95 12.12 2.61
C PHE A 3 9.67 13.50 2.04
N THR A 4 10.34 14.51 2.59
CA THR A 4 10.44 15.84 1.99
C THR A 4 11.89 16.10 1.59
N ASP A 5 12.09 16.99 0.61
CA ASP A 5 13.40 17.53 0.32
C ASP A 5 13.52 18.92 0.96
N LYS A 6 14.51 19.10 1.84
CA LYS A 6 14.76 20.39 2.50
C LYS A 6 15.12 21.49 1.52
N ASN A 7 15.63 21.11 0.34
CA ASN A 7 16.04 22.01 -0.73
C ASN A 7 15.01 22.08 -1.86
N ASP A 8 13.81 21.51 -1.70
CA ASP A 8 12.77 21.53 -2.72
C ASP A 8 12.46 22.97 -3.16
N GLY A 9 12.30 23.18 -4.46
CA GLY A 9 12.08 24.50 -5.05
C GLY A 9 13.31 25.43 -5.15
N THR A 10 14.51 24.99 -4.72
CA THR A 10 15.73 25.85 -4.75
C THR A 10 16.72 25.54 -5.88
N GLY A 11 16.61 24.39 -6.54
CA GLY A 11 17.56 23.93 -7.57
C GLY A 11 18.88 23.35 -7.03
N ASN A 12 19.06 23.33 -5.71
CA ASN A 12 20.18 22.65 -5.07
C ASN A 12 19.98 21.12 -5.06
N ALA A 13 21.04 20.38 -4.73
CA ALA A 13 20.97 18.93 -4.58
C ALA A 13 19.98 18.51 -3.47
N VAL A 14 19.36 17.34 -3.65
CA VAL A 14 18.38 16.77 -2.73
C VAL A 14 18.95 16.62 -1.32
N SER A 15 18.18 17.07 -0.33
CA SER A 15 18.44 16.84 1.10
C SER A 15 17.23 16.14 1.71
N SER A 16 17.22 14.81 1.63
CA SER A 16 16.12 13.96 2.08
C SER A 16 15.87 14.06 3.59
N VAL A 17 14.62 14.29 3.97
CA VAL A 17 14.13 14.29 5.35
C VAL A 17 12.98 13.31 5.46
N GLU A 18 13.14 12.30 6.30
CA GLU A 18 12.09 11.33 6.59
C GLU A 18 11.05 11.90 7.57
N GLY A 19 9.77 11.57 7.34
CA GLY A 19 8.70 11.91 8.26
C GLY A 19 7.48 11.00 8.19
N SER A 20 6.49 11.34 9.02
CA SER A 20 5.16 10.73 9.01
C SER A 20 4.11 11.79 8.66
N SER A 21 3.29 11.48 7.66
CA SER A 21 2.13 12.27 7.26
C SER A 21 1.03 11.29 6.88
N THR A 22 -0.19 11.54 7.37
CA THR A 22 -1.36 10.68 7.15
C THR A 22 -2.47 11.55 6.58
N ALA A 23 -3.00 11.15 5.42
CA ALA A 23 -4.12 11.83 4.78
C ALA A 23 -5.39 11.73 5.64
N THR A 24 -6.11 12.84 5.80
CA THR A 24 -7.34 12.90 6.62
C THR A 24 -8.60 13.02 5.76
N THR A 25 -8.47 13.36 4.48
CA THR A 25 -9.58 13.41 3.52
C THR A 25 -9.40 12.33 2.46
N ALA A 26 -10.50 11.80 1.94
CA ALA A 26 -10.47 10.75 0.92
C ALA A 26 -9.74 11.18 -0.37
N ALA A 27 -9.72 12.47 -0.69
CA ALA A 27 -9.05 12.99 -1.88
C ALA A 27 -7.51 12.97 -1.78
N ASP A 28 -6.98 12.97 -0.56
CA ASP A 28 -5.53 12.98 -0.29
C ASP A 28 -4.96 11.59 -0.02
N GLN A 29 -5.82 10.60 0.23
CA GLN A 29 -5.42 9.22 0.50
C GLN A 29 -4.74 8.60 -0.72
N SER A 30 -3.82 7.68 -0.49
CA SER A 30 -3.26 6.86 -1.55
C SER A 30 -4.34 6.00 -2.21
N TYR A 31 -4.12 5.75 -3.49
CA TYR A 31 -4.98 4.93 -4.33
C TYR A 31 -4.11 3.96 -5.12
N TYR A 32 -4.43 2.69 -5.05
CA TYR A 32 -3.82 1.64 -5.86
C TYR A 32 -4.85 0.93 -6.73
N SER A 33 -4.51 0.72 -8.01
CA SER A 33 -5.26 -0.18 -8.88
C SER A 33 -4.34 -1.05 -9.71
N GLY A 34 -4.54 -2.35 -9.64
CA GLY A 34 -3.67 -3.35 -10.25
C GLY A 34 -3.78 -4.72 -9.58
N ASN A 35 -2.96 -5.67 -10.02
CA ASN A 35 -2.86 -6.98 -9.38
C ASN A 35 -1.55 -7.06 -8.58
N VAL A 36 -1.61 -7.60 -7.37
CA VAL A 36 -0.45 -7.83 -6.50
C VAL A 36 -0.18 -9.33 -6.38
N LEU A 37 1.00 -9.75 -6.86
CA LEU A 37 1.55 -11.08 -6.63
C LEU A 37 2.45 -11.07 -5.39
N LEU A 38 2.24 -12.01 -4.47
CA LEU A 38 3.03 -12.22 -3.26
C LEU A 38 3.54 -13.66 -3.25
N GLU A 39 4.84 -13.82 -3.07
CA GLU A 39 5.51 -15.13 -3.01
C GLU A 39 6.55 -15.14 -1.89
N ASN A 40 6.89 -16.33 -1.39
CA ASN A 40 8.04 -16.56 -0.50
C ASN A 40 8.05 -15.68 0.76
N HIS A 41 7.04 -15.84 1.62
CA HIS A 41 6.90 -15.13 2.89
C HIS A 41 6.82 -13.60 2.75
N SER A 42 6.24 -13.12 1.65
CA SER A 42 5.95 -11.70 1.45
C SER A 42 4.82 -11.21 2.35
N SER A 43 4.73 -9.89 2.52
CA SER A 43 3.67 -9.22 3.28
C SER A 43 3.03 -8.09 2.47
N LEU A 44 1.70 -8.01 2.49
CA LEU A 44 0.92 -6.89 1.94
C LEU A 44 0.03 -6.30 3.03
N GLU A 45 0.04 -4.97 3.12
CA GLU A 45 -0.87 -4.22 3.98
C GLU A 45 -1.68 -3.23 3.14
N VAL A 46 -3.01 -3.40 3.15
CA VAL A 46 -3.95 -2.52 2.45
C VAL A 46 -4.60 -1.60 3.48
N ARG A 47 -4.11 -0.36 3.56
CA ARG A 47 -4.52 0.64 4.56
C ARG A 47 -5.45 1.73 4.03
N GLU A 48 -5.40 2.01 2.74
CA GLU A 48 -6.21 3.05 2.06
C GLU A 48 -6.83 2.46 0.77
N ASN A 49 -7.19 3.27 -0.21
CA ASN A 49 -8.01 2.83 -1.34
C ASN A 49 -7.28 1.80 -2.21
N PHE A 50 -7.92 0.67 -2.44
CA PHE A 50 -7.39 -0.44 -3.25
C PHE A 50 -8.48 -0.98 -4.16
N THR A 51 -8.19 -1.12 -5.45
CA THR A 51 -9.08 -1.76 -6.42
C THR A 51 -8.28 -2.70 -7.31
N GLY A 52 -8.38 -4.00 -7.10
CA GLY A 52 -7.49 -4.92 -7.81
C GLY A 52 -7.66 -6.41 -7.54
N GLY A 53 -6.63 -7.17 -7.90
CA GLY A 53 -6.49 -8.59 -7.58
C GLY A 53 -5.32 -8.83 -6.62
N ILE A 54 -5.37 -9.93 -5.89
CA ILE A 54 -4.29 -10.37 -5.00
C ILE A 54 -4.06 -11.86 -5.24
N GLU A 55 -2.85 -12.22 -5.63
CA GLU A 55 -2.40 -13.60 -5.74
C GLU A 55 -1.28 -13.83 -4.73
N ALA A 56 -1.59 -14.55 -3.65
CA ALA A 56 -0.68 -14.78 -2.54
C ALA A 56 -0.33 -16.27 -2.41
N TYR A 57 0.98 -16.55 -2.39
CA TYR A 57 1.56 -17.88 -2.21
C TYR A 57 2.54 -17.84 -1.04
N ASP A 58 2.26 -18.62 0.00
CA ASP A 58 3.08 -18.71 1.22
C ASP A 58 3.40 -17.35 1.86
N SER A 59 2.39 -16.47 1.94
CA SER A 59 2.54 -15.04 2.24
C SER A 59 1.45 -14.52 3.21
N SER A 60 1.50 -13.23 3.56
CA SER A 60 0.55 -12.60 4.48
C SER A 60 -0.07 -11.33 3.90
N VAL A 61 -1.38 -11.17 4.10
CA VAL A 61 -2.15 -9.98 3.69
C VAL A 61 -2.97 -9.48 4.87
N SER A 62 -2.84 -8.20 5.22
CA SER A 62 -3.68 -7.50 6.20
C SER A 62 -4.41 -6.34 5.54
N VAL A 63 -5.72 -6.23 5.81
CA VAL A 63 -6.59 -5.19 5.27
C VAL A 63 -7.23 -4.43 6.43
N THR A 64 -6.84 -3.16 6.56
CA THR A 64 -7.42 -2.19 7.50
C THR A 64 -8.16 -1.07 6.75
N SER A 65 -8.08 -1.06 5.42
CA SER A 65 -8.79 -0.11 4.58
C SER A 65 -10.29 -0.32 4.63
N GLN A 66 -11.02 0.78 4.77
CA GLN A 66 -12.48 0.79 4.68
C GLN A 66 -12.99 0.72 3.22
N ASN A 67 -12.10 0.89 2.23
CA ASN A 67 -12.42 1.00 0.80
C ASN A 67 -11.53 0.09 -0.05
N ALA A 68 -11.32 -1.16 0.39
CA ALA A 68 -10.63 -2.18 -0.41
C ALA A 68 -11.63 -2.99 -1.24
N ILE A 69 -11.44 -3.01 -2.55
CA ILE A 69 -12.25 -3.73 -3.52
C ILE A 69 -11.36 -4.74 -4.24
N LEU A 70 -11.69 -6.03 -4.09
CA LEU A 70 -11.14 -7.07 -4.94
C LEU A 70 -12.04 -7.24 -6.17
N ASP A 71 -11.68 -6.58 -7.28
CA ASP A 71 -12.44 -6.63 -8.54
C ASP A 71 -11.85 -7.60 -9.57
N HIS A 72 -10.66 -8.13 -9.29
CA HIS A 72 -10.02 -9.24 -10.00
C HIS A 72 -9.88 -10.46 -9.06
N VAL A 73 -9.17 -11.50 -9.51
CA VAL A 73 -8.95 -12.73 -8.73
C VAL A 73 -8.30 -12.44 -7.38
N GLY A 74 -8.88 -13.02 -6.32
CA GLY A 74 -8.25 -13.16 -5.00
C GLY A 74 -7.87 -14.62 -4.76
N SER A 75 -6.58 -14.94 -4.79
CA SER A 75 -6.03 -16.28 -4.54
C SER A 75 -5.10 -16.23 -3.32
N PHE A 76 -5.33 -17.11 -2.35
CA PHE A 76 -4.57 -17.14 -1.09
C PHE A 76 -4.16 -18.59 -0.78
N ILE A 77 -3.04 -19.02 -1.36
CA ILE A 77 -2.53 -20.38 -1.23
C ILE A 77 -1.44 -20.41 -0.15
N ASN A 78 -1.66 -21.22 0.90
CA ASN A 78 -0.83 -21.22 2.11
C ASN A 78 -0.58 -19.80 2.67
N SER A 79 -1.54 -18.90 2.48
CA SER A 79 -1.39 -17.48 2.80
C SER A 79 -2.51 -17.02 3.72
N SER A 80 -2.21 -16.12 4.65
CA SER A 80 -3.22 -15.55 5.54
C SER A 80 -3.83 -14.28 4.94
N LEU A 81 -5.15 -14.16 5.03
CA LEU A 81 -5.88 -12.91 4.82
C LEU A 81 -6.52 -12.50 6.15
N LEU A 82 -6.10 -11.36 6.68
CA LEU A 82 -6.66 -10.76 7.90
C LEU A 82 -7.42 -9.47 7.54
N LEU A 83 -8.66 -9.35 8.00
CA LEU A 83 -9.43 -8.11 7.97
C LEU A 83 -9.55 -7.61 9.41
N GLU A 84 -9.15 -6.36 9.66
CA GLU A 84 -9.16 -5.72 10.98
C GLU A 84 -10.25 -4.64 11.09
#